data_AF-A0A7V4BU65-F1
#
_entry.id   AF-A0A7V4BU65-F1
#
_cell.length_a   1.000
_cell.length_b   1.000
_cell.length_c   1.000
_cell.angle_alpha   90.00
_cell.angle_beta   90.00
_cell.angle_gamma   90.00
#
_symmetry.space_group_name_H-M   'P 1'
#
loop_
_entity.id
_entity.type
_entity.pdbx_description
1 polymer ?
#
loop_
_entity_poly.entity_id
_entity_poly.type
_entity_poly.pdbx_seq_one_letter_code
_entity_poly.pdbx_strand_id
1 'polypeptide(L)'
;YIHSHPVVRPLISCFCPAIVRLIQVRFPSLTPNLIPLRQPLDLTAIYLRKMLTDTYGCKNDEIGIFYITPCAAKIAAIKSPVGEEKSAIDGVLNLNLFYNRVRKILNNPDVWATNTDDKPLELSAIEVKWTHTGGEKNNIPFAGAAIDGMSSVIAFLEQVEDEKITGFDFLELRACDESCPGGILTVANRFWVVDRMQKMAQNLTTSAESLKLEPYSTYIKQHAYIEPIEPRGIQQLDPNPRQAYQKLQQLENLRNLLPGIDCGICGAPTCRALAEDIVNKQAKITECYFVNMSLVEKGKFTHERSLKITENIWGKKWPDPDFFKEKEDYDSGGTC
;
A
#
# COMPACT_ATOMS: atom_id res chain seq x y z
N TYR A 1 3.78 -10.28 -23.03
CA TYR A 1 4.91 -10.00 -22.12
C TYR A 1 5.72 -11.25 -21.79
N ILE A 2 5.14 -12.27 -21.14
CA ILE A 2 5.88 -13.46 -20.66
C ILE A 2 6.71 -14.13 -21.76
N HIS A 3 6.12 -14.35 -22.94
CA HIS A 3 6.80 -14.94 -24.10
C HIS A 3 7.99 -14.12 -24.64
N SER A 4 7.92 -12.78 -24.56
CA SER A 4 8.92 -11.89 -25.15
C SER A 4 10.09 -11.59 -24.20
N HIS A 5 10.02 -12.04 -22.94
CA HIS A 5 11.05 -11.80 -21.94
C HIS A 5 11.42 -13.11 -21.22
N PRO A 6 12.06 -14.09 -21.89
CA PRO A 6 12.34 -15.40 -21.30
C PRO A 6 13.45 -15.39 -20.22
N VAL A 7 14.28 -14.34 -20.18
CA VAL A 7 15.51 -14.30 -19.39
C VAL A 7 15.27 -14.09 -17.90
N VAL A 8 14.39 -13.15 -17.53
CA VAL A 8 14.14 -12.83 -16.11
C VAL A 8 13.01 -13.69 -15.57
N ARG A 9 13.30 -14.50 -14.56
CA ARG A 9 12.33 -15.39 -13.90
C ARG A 9 12.56 -15.45 -12.39
N PRO A 10 11.48 -15.58 -11.58
CA PRO A 10 10.07 -15.54 -11.97
C PRO A 10 9.60 -14.12 -12.36
N LEU A 11 8.58 -13.99 -13.21
CA LEU A 11 7.92 -12.69 -13.44
C LEU A 11 6.87 -12.42 -12.37
N ILE A 12 6.79 -11.21 -11.84
CA ILE A 12 5.92 -10.84 -10.72
C ILE A 12 4.84 -9.87 -11.22
N SER A 13 3.57 -10.18 -10.92
CA SER A 13 2.46 -9.26 -11.22
C SER A 13 2.55 -7.95 -10.43
N CYS A 14 2.28 -6.84 -11.11
CA CYS A 14 2.22 -5.51 -10.51
C CYS A 14 0.82 -5.10 -10.03
N PHE A 15 -0.18 -5.99 -10.04
CA PHE A 15 -1.57 -5.64 -9.70
C PHE A 15 -1.75 -5.16 -8.25
N CYS A 16 -0.99 -5.72 -7.30
CA CYS A 16 -1.02 -5.29 -5.90
C CYS A 16 0.03 -4.18 -5.66
N PRO A 17 -0.37 -2.90 -5.54
CA PRO A 17 0.58 -1.80 -5.39
C PRO A 17 1.37 -1.85 -4.08
N ALA A 18 0.81 -2.49 -3.05
CA ALA A 18 1.53 -2.73 -1.80
C ALA A 18 2.73 -3.66 -2.00
N ILE A 19 2.58 -4.71 -2.81
CA ILE A 19 3.67 -5.64 -3.12
C ILE A 19 4.71 -4.99 -4.02
N VAL A 20 4.30 -4.21 -5.02
CA VAL A 20 5.23 -3.43 -5.86
C VAL A 20 6.13 -2.56 -4.97
N ARG A 21 5.55 -1.78 -4.06
CA ARG A 21 6.33 -0.92 -3.16
C ARG A 21 7.15 -1.69 -2.13
N LEU A 22 6.66 -2.84 -1.66
CA LEU A 22 7.44 -3.74 -0.81
C LEU A 22 8.71 -4.22 -1.53
N ILE A 23 8.58 -4.67 -2.77
CA ILE A 23 9.71 -5.13 -3.58
C ILE A 23 10.69 -3.98 -3.83
N GLN A 24 10.19 -2.79 -4.21
CA GLN A 24 11.03 -1.61 -4.40
C GLN A 24 11.93 -1.30 -3.19
N VAL A 25 11.44 -1.52 -1.97
CA VAL A 25 12.13 -1.14 -0.73
C VAL A 25 12.91 -2.31 -0.11
N ARG A 26 12.28 -3.48 0.05
CA ARG A 26 12.85 -4.61 0.81
C ARG A 26 13.55 -5.64 -0.06
N PHE A 27 13.12 -5.81 -1.32
CA PHE A 27 13.66 -6.80 -2.24
C PHE A 27 14.11 -6.13 -3.56
N PRO A 28 14.99 -5.13 -3.51
CA PRO A 28 15.33 -4.31 -4.68
C PRO A 28 15.94 -5.15 -5.81
N SER A 29 16.58 -6.27 -5.51
CA SER A 29 17.11 -7.23 -6.49
C SER A 29 16.02 -7.83 -7.40
N LEU A 30 14.78 -7.90 -6.91
CA LEU A 30 13.62 -8.46 -7.61
C LEU A 30 12.82 -7.39 -8.37
N THR A 31 13.26 -6.13 -8.37
CA THR A 31 12.60 -5.09 -9.17
C THR A 31 12.60 -5.37 -10.68
N PRO A 32 13.65 -5.97 -11.31
CA PRO A 32 13.60 -6.35 -12.71
C PRO A 32 12.57 -7.46 -13.01
N ASN A 33 12.14 -8.21 -11.99
CA ASN A 33 11.14 -9.27 -12.11
C ASN A 33 9.71 -8.72 -12.21
N LEU A 34 9.48 -7.46 -11.82
CA LEU A 34 8.16 -6.82 -11.89
C LEU A 34 7.74 -6.58 -13.34
N ILE A 35 6.53 -6.99 -13.70
CA ILE A 35 5.99 -6.79 -15.05
C ILE A 35 5.55 -5.32 -15.21
N PRO A 36 6.16 -4.53 -16.12
CA PRO A 36 5.85 -3.11 -16.31
C PRO A 36 4.60 -2.92 -17.19
N LEU A 37 3.49 -3.54 -16.80
CA LEU A 37 2.18 -3.35 -17.42
C LEU A 37 1.28 -2.53 -16.50
N ARG A 38 0.52 -1.61 -17.11
CA ARG A 38 -0.59 -0.91 -16.45
C ARG A 38 -1.59 -1.92 -15.90
N GLN A 39 -2.17 -1.58 -14.76
CA GLN A 39 -3.18 -2.42 -14.14
C GLN A 39 -4.50 -2.30 -14.92
N PRO A 40 -5.40 -3.29 -14.84
CA PRO A 40 -6.70 -3.23 -15.50
C PRO A 40 -7.46 -1.93 -15.20
N LEU A 41 -7.34 -1.42 -13.97
CA LEU A 41 -7.96 -0.17 -13.56
C LEU A 41 -7.47 1.04 -14.38
N ASP A 42 -6.16 1.18 -14.58
CA ASP A 42 -5.58 2.32 -15.31
C ASP A 42 -5.95 2.24 -16.79
N LEU A 43 -5.94 1.02 -17.37
CA LEU A 43 -6.36 0.79 -18.75
C LEU A 43 -7.85 1.08 -18.96
N THR A 44 -8.70 0.71 -18.01
CA THR A 44 -10.12 1.07 -18.04
C THR A 44 -10.32 2.58 -18.01
N ALA A 45 -9.58 3.32 -17.19
CA ALA A 45 -9.66 4.79 -17.15
C ALA A 45 -9.22 5.43 -18.48
N ILE A 46 -8.12 4.94 -19.05
CA ILE A 46 -7.61 5.38 -20.36
C ILE A 46 -8.64 5.09 -21.47
N TYR A 47 -9.22 3.90 -21.46
CA TYR A 47 -10.28 3.49 -22.39
C TYR A 47 -11.51 4.39 -22.28
N LEU A 48 -12.06 4.57 -21.07
CA LEU A 48 -13.26 5.35 -20.85
C LEU A 48 -13.08 6.80 -21.29
N ARG A 49 -11.94 7.41 -20.96
CA ARG A 49 -11.65 8.79 -21.38
C ARG A 49 -11.61 8.92 -22.89
N LYS A 50 -10.92 8.00 -23.57
CA LYS A 50 -10.82 7.99 -25.04
C LYS A 50 -12.18 7.76 -25.70
N MET A 51 -12.96 6.80 -25.19
CA MET A 51 -14.29 6.50 -25.68
C MET A 51 -15.24 7.70 -25.53
N LEU A 52 -15.23 8.36 -24.37
CA LEU A 52 -16.07 9.54 -24.13
C LEU A 52 -15.68 10.73 -25.03
N THR A 53 -14.38 10.93 -25.22
CA THR A 53 -13.86 11.98 -26.11
C THR A 53 -14.30 11.73 -27.56
N ASP A 54 -14.15 10.50 -28.06
CA ASP A 54 -14.45 10.16 -29.46
C ASP A 54 -15.95 10.10 -29.74
N THR A 55 -16.74 9.61 -28.78
CA THR A 55 -18.19 9.38 -28.97
C THR A 55 -19.01 10.63 -28.69
N TYR A 56 -18.62 11.43 -27.68
CA TYR A 56 -19.41 12.57 -27.20
C TYR A 56 -18.69 13.92 -27.35
N GLY A 57 -17.44 13.95 -27.82
CA GLY A 57 -16.68 15.18 -27.98
C GLY A 57 -16.30 15.86 -26.66
N CYS A 58 -16.41 15.15 -25.54
CA CYS A 58 -16.06 15.67 -24.22
C CYS A 58 -14.58 16.05 -24.17
N LYS A 59 -14.26 17.21 -23.60
CA LYS A 59 -12.87 17.61 -23.37
C LYS A 59 -12.31 16.87 -22.16
N ASN A 60 -10.98 16.71 -22.12
CA ASN A 60 -10.32 15.98 -21.04
C ASN A 60 -10.58 16.56 -19.64
N ASP A 61 -10.72 17.88 -19.53
CA ASP A 61 -11.00 18.61 -18.28
C ASP A 61 -12.47 18.51 -17.83
N GLU A 62 -13.36 18.08 -18.71
CA GLU A 62 -14.77 17.83 -18.41
C GLU A 62 -15.02 16.39 -17.91
N ILE A 63 -14.05 15.49 -18.06
CA ILE A 63 -14.17 14.07 -17.70
C ILE A 63 -13.50 13.81 -16.34
N GLY A 64 -14.31 13.50 -15.33
CA GLY A 64 -13.83 13.04 -14.02
C GLY A 64 -14.01 11.53 -13.83
N ILE A 65 -12.90 10.79 -13.68
CA ILE A 65 -12.89 9.35 -13.41
C ILE A 65 -12.58 9.10 -11.94
N PHE A 66 -13.51 8.48 -11.23
CA PHE A 66 -13.39 8.17 -9.81
C PHE A 66 -13.38 6.66 -9.58
N TYR A 67 -12.41 6.17 -8.81
CA TYR A 67 -12.31 4.76 -8.46
C TYR A 67 -12.71 4.50 -7.01
N ILE A 68 -13.63 3.55 -6.80
CA ILE A 68 -14.01 3.06 -5.47
C ILE A 68 -13.11 1.89 -5.12
N THR A 69 -12.34 2.00 -4.04
CA THR A 69 -11.33 1.00 -3.70
C THR A 69 -11.51 0.39 -2.31
N PRO A 70 -11.32 -0.96 -2.17
CA PRO A 70 -11.16 -1.60 -0.87
C PRO A 70 -9.73 -1.46 -0.31
N CYS A 71 -8.81 -0.77 -1.02
CA CYS A 71 -7.38 -0.83 -0.74
C CYS A 71 -6.74 0.55 -0.54
N ALA A 72 -6.17 0.77 0.65
CA ALA A 72 -5.41 1.99 0.94
C ALA A 72 -4.17 2.15 0.04
N ALA A 73 -3.50 1.05 -0.33
CA ALA A 73 -2.35 1.11 -1.22
C ALA A 73 -2.73 1.55 -2.64
N LYS A 74 -3.97 1.32 -3.10
CA LYS A 74 -4.44 1.83 -4.39
C LYS A 74 -4.68 3.34 -4.37
N ILE A 75 -5.17 3.89 -3.25
CA ILE A 75 -5.23 5.34 -3.02
C ILE A 75 -3.84 5.96 -3.20
N ALA A 76 -2.84 5.34 -2.55
CA ALA A 76 -1.47 5.83 -2.63
C ALA A 76 -0.86 5.67 -4.03
N ALA A 77 -1.20 4.61 -4.76
CA ALA A 77 -0.77 4.38 -6.14
C ALA A 77 -1.38 5.39 -7.12
N ILE A 78 -2.62 5.82 -6.91
CA ILE A 78 -3.26 6.83 -7.77
C ILE A 78 -2.68 8.22 -7.50
N LYS A 79 -2.44 8.56 -6.23
CA LYS A 79 -1.85 9.86 -5.84
C LYS A 79 -0.36 9.97 -6.14
N SER A 80 0.37 8.86 -6.11
CA SER A 80 1.80 8.78 -6.36
C SER A 80 2.09 7.46 -7.09
N PRO A 81 1.86 7.43 -8.42
CA PRO A 81 2.04 6.24 -9.23
C PRO A 81 3.51 5.80 -9.27
N VAL A 82 3.71 4.54 -9.63
CA VAL A 82 5.02 3.91 -9.79
C VAL A 82 5.17 3.55 -11.27
N GLY A 83 6.24 4.02 -11.91
CA GLY A 83 6.46 3.81 -13.35
C GLY A 83 5.67 4.77 -14.25
N GLU A 84 4.99 5.77 -13.69
CA GLU A 84 4.23 6.77 -14.44
C GLU A 84 4.33 8.14 -13.76
N GLU A 85 4.18 9.22 -14.54
CA GLU A 85 4.16 10.59 -14.01
C GLU A 85 2.85 10.90 -13.28
N LYS A 86 1.72 10.46 -13.83
CA LYS A 86 0.37 10.76 -13.33
C LYS A 86 -0.60 9.62 -13.64
N SER A 87 -1.50 9.33 -12.71
CA SER A 87 -2.57 8.35 -12.93
C SER A 87 -3.64 8.89 -13.89
N ALA A 88 -4.23 8.01 -14.69
CA ALA A 88 -5.38 8.32 -15.55
C ALA A 88 -6.69 8.56 -14.77
N ILE A 89 -6.67 8.33 -13.45
CA ILE A 89 -7.81 8.41 -12.53
C ILE A 89 -7.72 9.71 -11.74
N ASP A 90 -8.81 10.46 -11.72
CA ASP A 90 -8.85 11.81 -11.13
C ASP A 90 -9.15 11.78 -9.63
N GLY A 91 -9.85 10.74 -9.16
CA GLY A 91 -10.22 10.64 -7.76
C GLY A 91 -10.39 9.21 -7.25
N VAL A 92 -10.34 9.08 -5.93
CA VAL A 92 -10.48 7.81 -5.22
C VAL A 92 -11.44 7.95 -4.06
N LEU A 93 -12.28 6.94 -3.91
CA LEU A 93 -13.29 6.85 -2.86
C LEU A 93 -13.05 5.58 -2.03
N ASN A 94 -13.01 5.74 -0.72
CA ASN A 94 -12.89 4.61 0.18
C ASN A 94 -14.19 3.81 0.15
N LEU A 95 -14.10 2.50 -0.08
CA LEU A 95 -15.27 1.63 -0.18
C LEU A 95 -16.15 1.69 1.08
N ASN A 96 -15.57 1.71 2.28
CA ASN A 96 -16.32 1.82 3.52
C ASN A 96 -17.12 3.13 3.67
N LEU A 97 -16.53 4.27 3.30
CA LEU A 97 -17.20 5.57 3.33
C LEU A 97 -18.32 5.63 2.29
N PHE A 98 -18.05 5.12 1.09
CA PHE A 98 -19.04 5.04 0.02
C PHE A 98 -20.22 4.16 0.44
N TYR A 99 -19.94 2.95 0.93
CA TYR A 99 -20.95 2.00 1.40
C TYR A 99 -21.85 2.61 2.49
N ASN A 100 -21.27 3.27 3.50
CA ASN A 100 -22.03 3.88 4.58
C ASN A 100 -22.94 5.01 4.08
N ARG A 101 -22.49 5.82 3.12
CA ARG A 101 -23.30 6.87 2.50
C ARG A 101 -24.46 6.28 1.68
N VAL A 102 -24.17 5.32 0.82
CA VAL A 102 -25.19 4.65 -0.01
C VAL A 102 -26.23 3.95 0.88
N ARG A 103 -25.80 3.22 1.91
CA ARG A 103 -26.72 2.56 2.85
C ARG A 103 -27.64 3.55 3.57
N LYS A 104 -27.13 4.73 3.95
CA LYS A 104 -27.96 5.78 4.57
C LYS A 104 -29.06 6.29 3.62
N ILE A 105 -28.73 6.43 2.34
CA ILE A 105 -29.68 6.85 1.30
C ILE A 105 -30.72 5.74 1.05
N LEU A 106 -30.27 4.49 0.92
CA LEU A 106 -31.13 3.33 0.66
C LEU A 106 -32.08 3.02 1.82
N ASN A 107 -31.74 3.39 3.05
CA ASN A 107 -32.64 3.28 4.20
C ASN A 107 -33.82 4.27 4.14
N ASN A 108 -33.87 5.17 3.14
CA ASN A 108 -35.04 6.02 2.89
C ASN A 108 -36.03 5.27 1.96
N PRO A 109 -37.24 4.92 2.44
CA PRO A 109 -38.23 4.13 1.68
C PRO A 109 -38.59 4.74 0.31
N ASP A 110 -38.56 6.06 0.18
CA ASP A 110 -38.96 6.78 -1.03
C ASP A 110 -37.99 6.55 -2.21
N VAL A 111 -36.74 6.14 -1.93
CA VAL A 111 -35.71 5.90 -2.97
C VAL A 111 -35.89 4.53 -3.62
N TRP A 112 -36.41 3.54 -2.89
CA TRP A 112 -36.52 2.15 -3.38
C TRP A 112 -37.55 1.98 -4.50
N ALA A 113 -38.57 2.83 -4.54
CA ALA A 113 -39.69 2.72 -5.48
C ALA A 113 -39.35 3.09 -6.94
N THR A 114 -38.16 3.62 -7.21
CA THR A 114 -37.81 4.22 -8.52
C THR A 114 -36.71 3.49 -9.30
N ASN A 115 -36.07 2.47 -8.73
CA ASN A 115 -34.97 1.75 -9.38
C ASN A 115 -35.32 0.27 -9.59
N THR A 116 -35.75 -0.07 -10.80
CA THR A 116 -36.10 -1.44 -11.23
C THR A 116 -35.19 -1.97 -12.35
N ASP A 117 -34.16 -1.23 -12.74
CA ASP A 117 -33.22 -1.67 -13.77
C ASP A 117 -32.18 -2.63 -13.17
N ASP A 118 -32.61 -3.86 -12.90
CA ASP A 118 -31.70 -5.00 -12.67
C ASP A 118 -31.05 -5.39 -14.01
N LYS A 119 -30.15 -4.54 -14.51
CA LYS A 119 -29.31 -4.92 -15.63
C LYS A 119 -28.37 -6.04 -15.20
N PRO A 120 -28.26 -7.13 -15.97
CA PRO A 120 -27.34 -8.21 -15.65
C PRO A 120 -25.91 -7.68 -15.60
N LEU A 121 -25.10 -8.25 -14.70
CA LEU A 121 -23.70 -7.92 -14.59
C LEU A 121 -22.99 -8.26 -15.92
N GLU A 122 -22.46 -7.26 -16.61
CA GLU A 122 -21.68 -7.43 -17.85
C GLU A 122 -20.24 -7.87 -17.55
N LEU A 123 -20.08 -8.89 -16.72
CA LEU A 123 -18.78 -9.49 -16.37
C LEU A 123 -18.85 -11.00 -16.53
N SER A 124 -17.75 -11.59 -16.96
CA SER A 124 -17.51 -13.02 -16.98
C SER A 124 -17.12 -13.54 -15.58
N ALA A 125 -17.26 -14.86 -15.40
CA ALA A 125 -16.80 -15.52 -14.19
C ALA A 125 -15.31 -15.30 -13.89
N ILE A 126 -14.48 -15.13 -14.93
CA ILE A 126 -13.04 -14.85 -14.77
C ILE A 126 -12.84 -13.44 -14.21
N GLU A 127 -13.52 -12.44 -14.77
CA GLU A 127 -13.40 -11.04 -14.35
C GLU A 127 -13.87 -10.83 -12.91
N VAL A 128 -14.97 -11.48 -12.51
CA VAL A 128 -15.44 -11.46 -11.11
C VAL A 128 -14.39 -12.05 -10.17
N LYS A 129 -13.70 -13.12 -10.57
CA LYS A 129 -12.69 -13.81 -9.75
C LYS A 129 -11.30 -13.18 -9.82
N TRP A 130 -11.05 -12.21 -10.69
CA TRP A 130 -9.71 -11.65 -10.92
C TRP A 130 -9.08 -11.05 -9.65
N THR A 131 -9.92 -10.58 -8.73
CA THR A 131 -9.51 -9.98 -7.46
C THR A 131 -9.23 -10.99 -6.34
N HIS A 132 -9.56 -12.27 -6.54
CA HIS A 132 -9.27 -13.35 -5.60
C HIS A 132 -7.82 -13.80 -5.72
N THR A 133 -7.36 -14.55 -4.72
CA THR A 133 -6.09 -15.27 -4.77
C THR A 133 -6.15 -16.33 -5.86
N GLY A 134 -5.19 -16.31 -6.76
CA GLY A 134 -5.17 -17.14 -7.97
C GLY A 134 -5.99 -16.56 -9.12
N GLY A 135 -6.55 -15.35 -8.97
CA GLY A 135 -7.33 -14.69 -10.00
C GLY A 135 -6.53 -14.41 -11.27
N GLU A 136 -5.24 -14.09 -11.14
CA GLU A 136 -4.34 -13.91 -12.29
C GLU A 136 -3.69 -15.24 -12.69
N LYS A 137 -3.07 -15.93 -11.73
CA LYS A 137 -2.28 -17.13 -11.99
C LYS A 137 -3.10 -18.24 -12.65
N ASN A 138 -4.37 -18.43 -12.26
CA ASN A 138 -5.21 -19.47 -12.86
C ASN A 138 -5.54 -19.19 -14.34
N ASN A 139 -5.41 -17.94 -14.78
CA ASN A 139 -5.64 -17.50 -16.16
C ASN A 139 -4.34 -17.33 -16.96
N ILE A 140 -3.19 -17.65 -16.37
CA ILE A 140 -1.87 -17.54 -16.99
C ILE A 140 -1.30 -18.96 -17.17
N PRO A 141 -1.11 -19.44 -18.41
CA PRO A 141 -0.74 -20.82 -18.73
C PRO A 141 0.78 -21.08 -18.58
N PHE A 142 1.36 -20.63 -17.47
CA PHE A 142 2.77 -20.82 -17.13
C PHE A 142 2.90 -21.36 -15.70
N ALA A 143 4.04 -21.97 -15.38
CA ALA A 143 4.31 -22.45 -14.02
C ALA A 143 4.31 -21.25 -13.06
N GLY A 144 3.65 -21.35 -11.91
CA GLY A 144 3.54 -20.19 -11.06
C GLY A 144 2.77 -20.43 -9.79
N ALA A 145 2.89 -19.49 -8.86
CA ALA A 145 2.23 -19.52 -7.56
C ALA A 145 1.36 -18.27 -7.38
N ALA A 146 0.29 -18.44 -6.61
CA ALA A 146 -0.53 -17.35 -6.11
C ALA A 146 -0.45 -17.34 -4.59
N ILE A 147 -0.05 -16.21 -4.03
CA ILE A 147 0.24 -16.05 -2.60
C ILE A 147 -0.36 -14.74 -2.14
N ASP A 148 -1.10 -14.83 -1.06
CA ASP A 148 -1.71 -13.69 -0.40
C ASP A 148 -1.28 -13.60 1.08
N GLY A 149 -1.56 -12.45 1.69
CA GLY A 149 -1.11 -12.13 3.03
C GLY A 149 0.35 -11.63 3.06
N MET A 150 0.55 -10.44 3.64
CA MET A 150 1.85 -9.75 3.66
C MET A 150 2.97 -10.61 4.23
N SER A 151 2.72 -11.30 5.35
CA SER A 151 3.73 -12.16 6.00
C SER A 151 4.13 -13.34 5.12
N SER A 152 3.16 -14.00 4.48
CA SER A 152 3.39 -15.12 3.56
C SER A 152 4.17 -14.67 2.32
N VAL A 153 3.80 -13.51 1.76
CA VAL A 153 4.50 -12.93 0.60
C VAL A 153 5.93 -12.58 0.95
N ILE A 154 6.19 -11.96 2.10
CA ILE A 154 7.56 -11.64 2.55
C ILE A 154 8.39 -12.92 2.69
N ALA A 155 7.89 -13.92 3.41
CA ALA A 155 8.62 -15.17 3.65
C ALA A 155 8.89 -15.95 2.34
N PHE A 156 8.00 -15.81 1.36
CA PHE A 156 8.19 -16.39 0.03
C PHE A 156 9.22 -15.62 -0.80
N LEU A 157 9.14 -14.28 -0.80
CA LEU A 157 10.10 -13.43 -1.52
C LEU A 157 11.52 -13.59 -0.99
N GLU A 158 11.72 -13.75 0.32
CA GLU A 158 13.03 -14.06 0.92
C GLU A 158 13.63 -15.36 0.33
N GLN A 159 12.81 -16.40 0.18
CA GLN A 159 13.26 -17.66 -0.40
C GLN A 159 13.49 -17.60 -1.92
N VAL A 160 12.77 -16.73 -2.63
CA VAL A 160 12.98 -16.46 -4.05
C VAL A 160 14.29 -15.68 -4.25
N GLU A 161 14.54 -14.65 -3.44
CA GLU A 161 15.78 -13.85 -3.48
C GLU A 161 17.01 -14.69 -3.11
N ASP A 162 16.89 -15.60 -2.14
CA ASP A 162 17.94 -16.55 -1.75
C ASP A 162 18.12 -17.72 -2.75
N GLU A 163 17.39 -17.74 -3.88
CA GLU A 163 17.38 -18.82 -4.87
C GLU A 163 17.02 -20.22 -4.32
N LYS A 164 16.41 -20.28 -3.12
CA LYS A 164 15.97 -21.54 -2.48
C LYS A 164 14.74 -22.12 -3.18
N ILE A 165 13.88 -21.25 -3.70
CA ILE A 165 12.68 -21.61 -4.45
C ILE A 165 12.89 -21.22 -5.91
N THR A 166 12.89 -22.21 -6.80
CA THR A 166 13.07 -22.04 -8.24
C THR A 166 11.97 -22.77 -9.03
N GLY A 167 11.91 -22.58 -10.35
CA GLY A 167 10.96 -23.28 -11.23
C GLY A 167 9.61 -22.60 -11.43
N PHE A 168 9.45 -21.36 -10.97
CA PHE A 168 8.27 -20.53 -11.25
C PHE A 168 8.52 -19.58 -12.42
N ASP A 169 7.56 -19.52 -13.34
CA ASP A 169 7.55 -18.54 -14.42
C ASP A 169 6.85 -17.24 -14.03
N PHE A 170 5.79 -17.35 -13.21
CA PHE A 170 4.92 -16.24 -12.85
C PHE A 170 4.49 -16.30 -11.37
N LEU A 171 4.51 -15.15 -10.70
CA LEU A 171 4.06 -14.98 -9.33
C LEU A 171 2.93 -13.96 -9.25
N GLU A 172 1.79 -14.41 -8.74
CA GLU A 172 0.71 -13.54 -8.27
C GLU A 172 0.88 -13.33 -6.78
N LEU A 173 1.23 -12.09 -6.38
CA LEU A 173 1.48 -11.75 -4.98
C LEU A 173 0.51 -10.66 -4.51
N ARG A 174 -0.09 -10.87 -3.34
CA ARG A 174 -1.19 -10.05 -2.80
C ARG A 174 -0.95 -9.74 -1.32
N ALA A 175 -1.11 -8.48 -0.92
CA ALA A 175 -0.79 -8.05 0.44
C ALA A 175 -1.80 -8.49 1.51
N CYS A 176 -3.08 -8.62 1.15
CA CYS A 176 -4.15 -8.93 2.09
C CYS A 176 -4.53 -10.40 2.00
N ASP A 177 -4.86 -11.06 3.11
CA ASP A 177 -5.39 -12.43 3.07
C ASP A 177 -6.76 -12.43 2.40
N GLU A 178 -7.02 -13.41 1.55
CA GLU A 178 -8.14 -13.42 0.58
C GLU A 178 -8.06 -12.29 -0.45
N SER A 179 -6.85 -11.80 -0.74
CA SER A 179 -6.59 -10.76 -1.75
C SER A 179 -7.44 -9.49 -1.57
N CYS A 180 -7.95 -8.86 -2.64
CA CYS A 180 -8.69 -7.60 -2.54
C CYS A 180 -10.00 -7.69 -1.74
N PRO A 181 -10.76 -8.82 -1.74
CA PRO A 181 -11.85 -9.04 -0.78
C PRO A 181 -11.45 -8.80 0.68
N GLY A 182 -10.24 -9.20 1.07
CA GLY A 182 -9.68 -8.93 2.40
C GLY A 182 -9.07 -7.55 2.60
N GLY A 183 -9.30 -6.62 1.67
CA GLY A 183 -8.79 -5.24 1.76
C GLY A 183 -9.28 -4.51 3.01
N ILE A 184 -8.41 -3.67 3.58
CA ILE A 184 -8.66 -2.94 4.84
C ILE A 184 -9.86 -1.98 4.79
N LEU A 185 -10.29 -1.57 3.58
CA LEU A 185 -11.46 -0.68 3.41
C LEU A 185 -12.73 -1.45 3.04
N THR A 186 -12.70 -2.79 3.03
CA THR A 186 -13.90 -3.63 2.88
C THR A 186 -14.75 -3.56 4.16
N VAL A 187 -16.07 -3.58 4.01
CA VAL A 187 -17.03 -3.47 5.13
C VAL A 187 -17.50 -4.82 5.68
N ALA A 188 -17.45 -5.87 4.86
CA ALA A 188 -17.93 -7.20 5.20
C ALA A 188 -16.74 -8.12 5.53
N ASN A 189 -17.04 -9.24 6.21
CA ASN A 189 -16.04 -10.26 6.49
C ASN A 189 -15.46 -10.81 5.17
N ARG A 190 -14.12 -10.91 5.10
CA ARG A 190 -13.38 -11.29 3.89
C ARG A 190 -13.83 -12.65 3.31
N PHE A 191 -14.00 -13.66 4.15
CA PHE A 191 -14.38 -15.01 3.71
C PHE A 191 -15.80 -15.01 3.15
N TRP A 192 -16.69 -14.20 3.75
CA TRP A 192 -18.04 -14.04 3.27
C TRP A 192 -18.11 -13.31 1.92
N VAL A 193 -17.27 -12.30 1.72
CA VAL A 193 -17.17 -11.61 0.42
C VAL A 193 -16.69 -12.59 -0.66
N VAL A 194 -15.64 -13.38 -0.38
CA VAL A 194 -15.13 -14.39 -1.30
C VAL A 194 -16.20 -15.41 -1.67
N ASP A 195 -16.89 -16.01 -0.69
CA ASP A 195 -17.96 -16.99 -0.95
C ASP A 195 -19.07 -16.40 -1.82
N ARG A 196 -19.51 -15.16 -1.54
CA ARG A 196 -20.52 -14.48 -2.36
C ARG A 196 -20.05 -14.21 -3.79
N MET A 197 -18.80 -13.77 -3.96
CA MET A 197 -18.23 -13.53 -5.29
C MET A 197 -18.03 -14.83 -6.06
N GLN A 198 -17.67 -15.94 -5.39
CA GLN A 198 -17.60 -17.26 -6.01
C GLN A 198 -18.98 -17.75 -6.48
N LYS A 199 -20.00 -17.65 -5.63
CA LYS A 199 -21.39 -17.99 -5.99
C LYS A 199 -21.91 -17.14 -7.14
N MET A 200 -21.60 -15.83 -7.13
CA MET A 200 -21.91 -14.94 -8.24
C MET A 200 -21.24 -15.44 -9.53
N ALA A 201 -19.95 -15.76 -9.49
CA ALA A 201 -19.22 -16.26 -10.65
C ALA A 201 -19.75 -17.61 -11.18
N GLN A 202 -20.25 -18.49 -10.32
CA GLN A 202 -20.87 -19.78 -10.71
C GLN A 202 -22.22 -19.60 -11.40
N ASN A 203 -22.98 -18.57 -11.02
CA ASN A 203 -24.30 -18.29 -11.57
C ASN A 203 -24.25 -17.47 -12.88
N LEU A 204 -23.08 -16.97 -13.27
CA LEU A 204 -22.89 -16.31 -14.56
C LEU A 204 -22.85 -17.38 -15.67
N THR A 205 -23.96 -17.51 -16.39
CA THR A 205 -24.16 -18.46 -17.49
C THR A 205 -23.51 -18.01 -18.80
N THR A 206 -23.22 -16.73 -18.92
CA THR A 206 -22.66 -16.12 -20.12
C THR A 206 -21.14 -16.13 -20.06
N SER A 207 -20.48 -16.61 -21.12
CA SER A 207 -19.25 -15.94 -21.55
C SER A 207 -19.70 -14.53 -21.90
N ALA A 208 -19.62 -13.59 -20.95
CA ALA A 208 -19.85 -12.18 -21.27
C ALA A 208 -19.13 -11.94 -22.59
N GLU A 209 -19.85 -11.48 -23.62
CA GLU A 209 -19.21 -11.11 -24.88
C GLU A 209 -18.08 -10.19 -24.46
N SER A 210 -16.84 -10.69 -24.50
CA SER A 210 -15.67 -9.99 -23.99
C SER A 210 -15.77 -8.59 -24.57
N LEU A 211 -15.84 -7.58 -23.70
CA LEU A 211 -16.14 -6.20 -24.09
C LEU A 211 -15.45 -5.93 -25.43
N LYS A 212 -16.21 -5.73 -26.51
CA LYS A 212 -15.60 -5.54 -27.82
C LYS A 212 -14.83 -4.22 -27.75
N LEU A 213 -13.54 -4.32 -27.46
CA LEU A 213 -12.66 -3.16 -27.27
C LEU A 213 -12.43 -2.42 -28.58
N GLU A 214 -12.89 -2.94 -29.71
CA GLU A 214 -12.86 -2.23 -30.99
C GLU A 214 -13.77 -1.00 -30.98
N PRO A 215 -13.34 0.14 -31.55
CA PRO A 215 -12.09 0.36 -32.31
C PRO A 215 -10.85 0.72 -31.44
N TYR A 216 -10.96 0.67 -30.12
CA TYR A 216 -9.96 1.18 -29.17
C TYR A 216 -8.84 0.18 -28.79
N SER A 217 -8.87 -1.06 -29.28
CA SER A 217 -7.93 -2.11 -28.87
C SER A 217 -6.46 -1.74 -29.13
N THR A 218 -6.19 -1.10 -30.28
CA THR A 218 -4.85 -0.63 -30.65
C THR A 218 -4.38 0.49 -29.71
N TYR A 219 -5.28 1.44 -29.40
CA TYR A 219 -4.99 2.53 -28.48
C TYR A 219 -4.66 2.01 -27.07
N ILE A 220 -5.42 1.05 -26.55
CA ILE A 220 -5.17 0.43 -25.24
C ILE A 220 -3.81 -0.28 -25.24
N LYS A 221 -3.49 -1.04 -26.29
CA LYS A 221 -2.19 -1.73 -26.40
C LYS A 221 -1.00 -0.76 -26.42
N GLN A 222 -1.12 0.38 -27.08
CA GLN A 222 -0.10 1.43 -27.09
C GLN A 222 0.12 2.04 -25.70
N HIS A 223 -0.93 2.07 -24.88
CA HIS A 223 -0.88 2.55 -23.51
C HIS A 223 -0.80 1.39 -22.49
N ALA A 224 -0.39 0.19 -22.88
CA ALA A 224 -0.34 -0.95 -21.95
C ALA A 224 0.84 -0.91 -20.98
N TYR A 225 1.93 -0.23 -21.36
CA TYR A 225 3.21 -0.28 -20.66
C TYR A 225 3.48 0.96 -19.82
N ILE A 226 4.14 0.73 -18.68
CA ILE A 226 4.69 1.78 -17.82
C ILE A 226 6.22 1.75 -17.90
N GLU A 227 6.87 2.78 -17.34
CA GLU A 227 8.32 2.79 -17.19
C GLU A 227 8.78 1.65 -16.27
N PRO A 228 10.02 1.16 -16.43
CA PRO A 228 10.62 0.20 -15.50
C PRO A 228 10.48 0.65 -14.05
N ILE A 229 10.15 -0.30 -13.18
CA ILE A 229 9.97 -0.04 -11.77
C ILE A 229 11.33 -0.13 -11.08
N GLU A 230 11.89 1.02 -10.76
CA GLU A 230 13.20 1.08 -10.11
C GLU A 230 13.12 0.83 -8.60
N PRO A 231 14.19 0.31 -7.97
CA PRO A 231 14.34 0.29 -6.52
C PRO A 231 14.06 1.66 -5.90
N ARG A 232 13.21 1.69 -4.87
CA ARG A 232 13.15 2.85 -3.98
C ARG A 232 14.21 2.60 -2.94
N GLY A 233 15.24 3.43 -2.93
CA GLY A 233 16.20 3.37 -1.83
C GLY A 233 15.44 3.39 -0.51
N ILE A 234 15.57 2.33 0.30
CA ILE A 234 15.64 2.51 1.75
C ILE A 234 16.64 3.64 1.89
N GLN A 235 16.18 4.83 2.32
CA GLN A 235 16.94 6.08 2.33
C GLN A 235 18.43 5.77 2.23
N GLN A 236 19.00 5.86 1.02
CA GLN A 236 20.43 5.62 0.88
C GLN A 236 21.04 6.60 1.86
N LEU A 237 21.74 6.08 2.88
CA LEU A 237 22.35 6.93 3.91
C LEU A 237 23.11 8.05 3.21
N ASP A 238 23.80 7.71 2.12
CA ASP A 238 24.26 8.67 1.13
C ASP A 238 24.32 8.05 -0.27
N PRO A 239 24.08 8.83 -1.35
CA PRO A 239 24.35 8.37 -2.72
C PRO A 239 25.85 8.09 -2.98
N ASN A 240 26.76 8.66 -2.20
CA ASN A 240 28.18 8.34 -2.29
C ASN A 240 28.53 7.11 -1.42
N PRO A 241 29.07 6.00 -1.98
CA PRO A 241 29.36 4.78 -1.23
C PRO A 241 30.27 4.98 -0.01
N ARG A 242 31.26 5.89 -0.11
CA ARG A 242 32.15 6.19 1.02
C ARG A 242 31.42 6.90 2.15
N GLN A 243 30.54 7.85 1.81
CA GLN A 243 29.75 8.56 2.81
C GLN A 243 28.67 7.67 3.42
N ALA A 244 28.07 6.78 2.62
CA ALA A 244 27.13 5.78 3.12
C ALA A 244 27.79 4.85 4.16
N TYR A 245 29.02 4.39 3.89
CA TYR A 245 29.77 3.58 4.85
C TYR A 245 30.10 4.34 6.15
N GLN A 246 30.50 5.62 6.05
CA GLN A 246 30.72 6.46 7.22
C GLN A 246 29.45 6.67 8.04
N LYS A 247 28.32 6.92 7.37
CA LYS A 247 27.01 7.06 8.02
C LYS A 247 26.55 5.76 8.66
N LEU A 248 26.86 4.60 8.06
CA LEU A 248 26.54 3.29 8.63
C LEU A 248 27.36 3.02 9.90
N GLN A 249 28.64 3.39 9.93
CA GLN A 249 29.44 3.32 11.16
C GLN A 249 28.90 4.26 12.25
N GLN A 250 28.49 5.49 11.87
CA GLN A 250 27.89 6.43 12.81
C GLN A 250 26.57 5.93 13.38
N LEU A 251 25.73 5.31 12.55
CA LEU A 251 24.46 4.70 12.94
C LEU A 251 24.68 3.60 13.98
N GLU A 252 25.61 2.67 13.74
CA GLU A 252 25.92 1.61 14.69
C GLU A 252 26.47 2.15 16.02
N ASN A 253 27.32 3.17 15.97
CA ASN A 253 27.82 3.84 17.18
C ASN A 253 26.68 4.51 17.97
N LEU A 254 25.77 5.20 17.28
CA LEU A 254 24.60 5.83 17.92
C LEU A 254 23.65 4.80 18.49
N ARG A 255 23.42 3.68 17.80
CA ARG A 255 22.59 2.58 18.29
C ARG A 255 23.11 2.04 19.62
N ASN A 256 24.42 1.92 19.79
CA ASN A 256 25.04 1.49 21.05
C ASN A 256 24.97 2.53 22.19
N LEU A 257 24.77 3.81 21.85
CA LEU A 257 24.57 4.88 22.83
C LEU A 257 23.10 5.02 23.27
N LEU A 258 22.18 4.49 22.46
CA LEU A 258 20.76 4.47 22.74
C LEU A 258 20.39 3.25 23.60
N PRO A 259 19.29 3.31 24.37
CA PRO A 259 18.95 2.27 25.34
C PRO A 259 18.53 0.93 24.71
N GLY A 260 18.18 0.89 23.42
CA GLY A 260 17.79 -0.35 22.72
C GLY A 260 16.44 -0.94 23.13
N ILE A 261 15.59 -0.18 23.82
CA ILE A 261 14.27 -0.61 24.34
C ILE A 261 13.15 -0.40 23.31
N ASP A 262 13.39 0.37 22.24
CA ASP A 262 12.40 0.68 21.19
C ASP A 262 11.06 1.23 21.74
N CYS A 263 11.12 2.12 22.74
CA CYS A 263 9.95 2.60 23.48
C CYS A 263 9.06 3.60 22.73
N GLY A 264 9.51 4.16 21.60
CA GLY A 264 8.73 5.14 20.82
C GLY A 264 8.59 6.55 21.42
N ILE A 265 9.13 6.83 22.63
CA ILE A 265 8.92 8.11 23.33
C ILE A 265 9.48 9.31 22.55
N CYS A 266 10.48 9.11 21.70
CA CYS A 266 11.06 10.17 20.88
C CYS A 266 10.32 10.39 19.54
N GLY A 267 9.24 9.65 19.28
CA GLY A 267 8.51 9.66 18.00
C GLY A 267 9.06 8.69 16.95
N ALA A 268 10.29 8.19 17.11
CA ALA A 268 10.85 7.15 16.24
C ALA A 268 10.41 5.74 16.70
N PRO A 269 10.05 4.81 15.78
CA PRO A 269 9.50 3.50 16.12
C PRO A 269 10.53 2.53 16.73
N THR A 270 11.82 2.75 16.50
CA THR A 270 12.92 1.98 17.09
C THR A 270 14.09 2.90 17.42
N CYS A 271 14.98 2.48 18.34
CA CYS A 271 16.24 3.18 18.61
C CYS A 271 17.12 3.25 17.36
N ARG A 272 17.05 2.25 16.48
CA ARG A 272 17.71 2.29 15.17
C ARG A 272 17.14 3.39 14.28
N ALA A 273 15.83 3.55 14.21
CA ALA A 273 15.19 4.62 13.45
C ALA A 273 15.59 6.00 13.97
N LEU A 274 15.62 6.19 15.31
CA LEU A 274 16.14 7.44 15.88
C LEU A 274 17.61 7.68 15.52
N ALA A 275 18.45 6.64 15.54
CA ALA A 275 19.85 6.74 15.12
C ALA A 275 19.97 7.15 13.64
N GLU A 276 19.15 6.58 12.76
CA GLU A 276 19.05 6.97 11.35
C GLU A 276 18.66 8.44 11.18
N ASP A 277 17.63 8.90 11.91
CA ASP A 277 17.20 10.30 11.91
C ASP A 277 18.33 11.24 12.36
N ILE A 278 19.12 10.86 13.37
CA ILE A 278 20.28 11.63 13.85
C ILE A 278 21.38 11.69 12.79
N VAL A 279 21.71 10.56 12.16
CA VAL A 279 22.72 10.49 11.08
C VAL A 279 22.32 11.36 9.89
N ASN A 280 21.02 11.40 9.59
CA ASN A 280 20.44 12.23 8.53
C ASN A 280 20.17 13.69 8.95
N LYS A 281 20.58 14.09 10.16
CA LYS A 281 20.39 15.44 10.75
C LYS A 281 18.92 15.86 10.87
N GLN A 282 18.01 14.89 10.95
CA GLN A 282 16.58 15.09 11.14
C GLN A 282 16.19 15.10 12.63
N ALA A 283 17.01 14.50 13.49
CA ALA A 283 16.84 14.49 14.94
C ALA A 283 18.15 14.73 15.69
N LYS A 284 18.06 14.95 17.00
CA LYS A 284 19.21 15.04 17.92
C LYS A 284 19.18 13.89 18.93
N ILE A 285 20.35 13.43 19.36
CA ILE A 285 20.47 12.37 20.38
C ILE A 285 19.74 12.73 21.69
N THR A 286 19.61 14.03 21.99
CA THR A 286 18.90 14.55 23.16
C THR A 286 17.37 14.44 23.08
N GLU A 287 16.84 14.04 21.92
CA GLU A 287 15.41 13.71 21.76
C GLU A 287 15.09 12.32 22.30
N CYS A 288 16.10 11.45 22.48
CA CYS A 288 15.93 10.25 23.29
C CYS A 288 15.68 10.65 24.74
N TYR A 289 14.50 10.31 25.26
CA TYR A 289 14.09 10.62 26.63
C TYR A 289 15.12 10.17 27.68
N PHE A 290 15.65 8.95 27.56
CA PHE A 290 16.63 8.41 28.50
C PHE A 290 17.97 9.15 28.45
N VAL A 291 18.45 9.52 27.26
CA VAL A 291 19.67 10.32 27.11
C VAL A 291 19.45 11.71 27.70
N ASN A 292 18.30 12.32 27.44
CA ASN A 292 17.91 13.62 27.99
C ASN A 292 17.90 13.60 29.52
N MET A 293 17.21 12.64 30.13
CA MET A 293 17.16 12.48 31.60
C MET A 293 18.55 12.27 32.20
N SER A 294 19.41 11.44 31.59
CA SER A 294 20.79 11.26 32.06
C SER A 294 21.61 12.55 32.01
N LEU A 295 21.36 13.43 31.03
CA LEU A 295 22.02 14.74 30.96
C LEU A 295 21.51 15.73 32.02
N VAL A 296 20.23 15.66 32.38
CA VAL A 296 19.66 16.45 33.48
C VAL A 296 20.26 16.00 34.82
N GLU A 297 20.30 14.70 35.08
CA GLU A 297 20.90 14.11 36.29
C GLU A 297 22.37 14.51 36.46
N LYS A 298 23.13 14.52 35.36
CA LYS A 298 24.54 14.93 35.35
C LYS A 298 24.75 16.46 35.40
N GLY A 299 23.69 17.25 35.57
CA GLY A 299 23.74 18.71 35.60
C GLY A 299 24.17 19.36 34.29
N LYS A 300 24.14 18.62 33.18
CA LYS A 300 24.49 19.14 31.84
C LYS A 300 23.31 19.84 31.18
N PHE A 301 22.09 19.44 31.52
CA PHE A 301 20.83 20.04 31.05
C PHE A 301 20.01 20.59 32.22
N THR A 302 19.27 21.67 31.98
CA THR A 302 18.25 22.16 32.91
C THR A 302 16.93 21.44 32.67
N HIS A 303 16.10 21.31 33.71
CA HIS A 303 14.76 20.72 33.60
C HIS A 303 13.89 21.46 32.56
N GLU A 304 13.92 22.80 32.52
CA GLU A 304 13.19 23.58 31.52
C GLU A 304 13.60 23.24 30.08
N ARG A 305 14.91 23.05 29.84
CA ARG A 305 15.39 22.69 28.51
C ARG A 305 14.94 21.29 28.12
N SER A 306 14.97 20.35 29.07
CA SER A 306 14.46 19.00 28.86
C SER A 306 12.98 19.02 28.47
N LEU A 307 12.16 19.76 29.22
CA LEU A 307 10.72 19.88 28.99
C LEU A 307 10.41 20.44 27.59
N LYS A 308 11.12 21.49 27.16
CA LYS A 308 10.96 22.04 25.80
C LYS A 308 11.22 21.03 24.69
N ILE A 309 12.15 20.10 24.88
CA ILE A 309 12.42 19.05 23.90
C ILE A 309 11.22 18.09 23.83
N THR A 310 10.72 17.65 24.99
CA THR A 310 9.53 16.78 25.06
C THR A 310 8.30 17.45 24.45
N GLU A 311 8.08 18.74 24.73
CA GLU A 311 6.98 19.52 24.14
C GLU A 311 7.08 19.63 22.62
N ASN A 312 8.29 19.71 22.05
CA ASN A 312 8.47 19.75 20.60
C ASN A 312 8.14 18.41 19.94
N ILE A 313 8.34 17.29 20.64
CA ILE A 313 8.05 15.95 20.13
C ILE A 313 6.56 15.63 20.23
N TRP A 314 5.94 15.88 21.39
CA TRP A 314 4.54 15.47 21.67
C TRP A 314 3.51 16.59 21.57
N GLY A 315 3.96 17.84 21.46
CA GLY A 315 3.12 19.02 21.51
C GLY A 315 2.78 19.48 22.94
N LYS A 316 2.54 20.77 23.11
CA LYS A 316 2.25 21.42 24.41
C LYS A 316 0.96 20.97 25.10
N LYS A 317 0.10 20.24 24.39
CA LYS A 317 -1.21 19.79 24.89
C LYS A 317 -1.16 18.41 25.55
N TRP A 318 0.02 17.78 25.59
CA TRP A 318 0.21 16.48 26.19
C TRP A 318 1.11 16.57 27.43
N PRO A 319 0.71 16.02 28.59
CA PRO A 319 -0.62 15.45 28.86
C PRO A 319 -1.71 16.52 28.91
N ASP A 320 -2.98 16.11 28.82
CA ASP A 320 -4.11 17.02 28.98
C ASP A 320 -4.02 17.73 30.35
N PRO A 321 -3.97 19.06 30.42
CA PRO A 321 -3.90 19.80 31.69
C PRO A 321 -5.04 19.47 32.67
N ASP A 322 -6.18 19.01 32.16
CA ASP A 322 -7.32 18.61 32.98
C ASP A 322 -7.14 17.22 33.63
N PHE A 323 -6.21 16.39 33.12
CA PHE A 323 -5.95 15.04 33.65
C PHE A 323 -5.34 15.05 35.06
N PHE A 324 -4.58 16.09 35.41
CA PHE A 324 -3.89 16.18 36.72
C PHE A 324 -4.67 16.93 37.80
N LYS A 325 -5.91 17.37 37.51
CA LYS A 325 -6.70 18.16 38.47
C LYS A 325 -7.35 17.34 39.58
N GLU A 326 -7.38 16.01 39.46
CA GLU A 326 -8.20 15.16 40.32
C GLU A 326 -7.45 14.46 41.48
N LYS A 327 -6.12 14.47 41.54
CA LYS A 327 -5.35 13.89 42.66
C LYS A 327 -4.06 14.65 42.97
N GLU A 328 -3.77 14.84 44.26
CA GLU A 328 -2.50 15.43 44.74
C GLU A 328 -1.38 14.38 44.89
N ASP A 329 -1.72 13.09 44.98
CA ASP A 329 -0.77 11.99 45.11
C ASP A 329 -1.19 10.80 44.22
N TYR A 330 -0.40 10.56 43.17
CA TYR A 330 -0.59 9.48 42.21
C TYR A 330 0.13 8.18 42.62
N ASP A 331 0.98 8.21 43.65
CA ASP A 331 1.75 7.06 44.15
C ASP A 331 1.12 6.42 45.42
N SER A 332 0.05 7.01 45.94
CA SER A 332 -0.68 6.56 47.16
C SER A 332 -1.53 5.28 47.00
N GLY A 333 -1.11 4.30 46.20
CA GLY A 333 -1.86 3.06 46.02
C GLY A 333 -1.11 1.91 45.38
N GLY A 334 -0.67 0.95 46.21
CA GLY A 334 -0.28 -0.38 45.76
C GLY A 334 1.05 -0.86 46.36
N THR A 335 1.03 -1.31 47.61
CA THR A 335 1.92 -2.42 47.98
C THR A 335 1.38 -3.65 47.26
N CYS A 336 2.23 -4.25 46.41
CA CYS A 336 1.91 -5.48 45.68
C CYS A 336 1.78 -6.67 46.64
#